data_AF-A0A0Q8SPU6-F1
#
_entry.id   AF-A0A0Q8SPU6-F1
#
_cell.length_a   1.000
_cell.length_b   1.000
_cell.length_c   1.000
_cell.angle_alpha   90.00
_cell.angle_beta   90.00
_cell.angle_gamma   90.00
#
_symmetry.space_group_name_H-M   'P 1'
#
loop_
_entity.id
_entity.type
_entity.pdbx_description
1 polymer ?
#
loop_
_entity_poly.entity_id
_entity_poly.type
_entity_poly.pdbx_seq_one_letter_code
_entity_poly.pdbx_strand_id
1 'polypeptide(L)'
;MVFLASNARLVMTFEDGESQLWSADIHASRSGGVTRDFANVLFLESGPRASIYGIAVADESRNMHAPELGTPQVQFVQFLRLETALDLALLGPLKALFGSSRYSCELRVTTAYLTLRKSTLQAGVGFHDATGVYTLKTVDPFEC
;
A
#
# COMPACT_ATOMS: atom_id res chain seq x y z
N MET A 1 -0.68 -0.05 13.34
CA MET A 1 -1.95 -0.48 12.70
C MET A 1 -1.92 -1.97 12.34
N VAL A 2 -3.05 -2.67 12.42
CA VAL A 2 -3.29 -4.02 11.88
C VAL A 2 -4.21 -3.92 10.67
N PHE A 3 -3.96 -4.72 9.65
CA PHE A 3 -4.76 -4.76 8.41
C PHE A 3 -5.18 -6.18 8.09
N LEU A 4 -6.42 -6.33 7.62
CA LEU A 4 -6.97 -7.58 7.09
C LEU A 4 -7.56 -7.30 5.71
N ALA A 5 -7.28 -8.18 4.75
CA ALA A 5 -7.84 -8.11 3.41
C ALA A 5 -8.92 -9.19 3.24
N SER A 6 -9.96 -8.88 2.47
CA SER A 6 -11.01 -9.83 2.07
C SER A 6 -11.54 -9.55 0.66
N ASN A 7 -12.36 -10.45 0.13
CA ASN A 7 -13.08 -10.28 -1.15
C ASN A 7 -12.20 -9.90 -2.36
N ALA A 8 -11.00 -10.51 -2.46
CA ALA A 8 -10.11 -10.22 -3.58
C ALA A 8 -10.72 -10.68 -4.93
N ARG A 9 -10.75 -9.76 -5.90
CA ARG A 9 -11.26 -10.02 -7.25
C ARG A 9 -10.41 -9.33 -8.31
N LEU A 10 -10.20 -10.01 -9.43
CA LEU A 10 -9.57 -9.44 -10.61
C LEU A 10 -10.54 -8.43 -11.22
N VAL A 11 -10.05 -7.21 -11.47
CA VAL A 11 -10.82 -6.13 -12.10
C VAL A 11 -10.56 -6.12 -13.60
N MET A 12 -9.28 -6.16 -14.00
CA MET A 12 -8.88 -6.22 -15.40
C MET A 12 -7.45 -6.75 -15.55
N THR A 13 -7.13 -7.22 -16.75
CA THR A 13 -5.77 -7.48 -17.23
C THR A 13 -5.41 -6.40 -18.25
N PHE A 14 -4.22 -5.83 -18.16
CA PHE A 14 -3.75 -4.80 -19.09
C PHE A 14 -3.34 -5.41 -20.45
N GLU A 15 -3.14 -4.57 -21.45
CA GLU A 15 -2.81 -4.99 -22.83
C GLU A 15 -1.48 -5.75 -22.93
N ASP A 16 -0.59 -5.56 -21.96
CA ASP A 16 0.67 -6.30 -21.85
C ASP A 16 0.49 -7.77 -21.44
N GLY A 17 -0.71 -8.18 -21.03
CA GLY A 17 -1.07 -9.54 -20.61
C GLY A 17 -0.49 -9.98 -19.25
N GLU A 18 0.57 -9.31 -18.80
CA GLU A 18 1.32 -9.63 -17.58
C GLU A 18 0.89 -8.77 -16.39
N SER A 19 0.41 -7.55 -16.63
CA SER A 19 -0.06 -6.66 -15.57
C SER A 19 -1.54 -6.87 -15.30
N GLN A 20 -1.90 -6.98 -14.02
CA GLN A 20 -3.26 -7.23 -13.57
C GLN A 20 -3.67 -6.22 -12.50
N LEU A 21 -4.88 -5.67 -12.64
CA LEU A 21 -5.50 -4.83 -11.64
C LEU A 21 -6.46 -5.69 -10.82
N TRP A 22 -6.22 -5.74 -9.52
CA TRP A 22 -7.02 -6.43 -8.53
C TRP A 22 -7.71 -5.44 -7.60
N SER A 23 -8.81 -5.87 -7.00
CA SER A 23 -9.46 -5.15 -5.90
C SER A 23 -9.64 -6.06 -4.69
N ALA A 24 -9.55 -5.50 -3.48
CA ALA A 24 -9.86 -6.19 -2.24
C ALA A 24 -10.44 -5.20 -1.21
N ASP A 25 -11.23 -5.71 -0.28
CA ASP A 25 -11.72 -4.92 0.85
C ASP A 25 -10.68 -4.96 1.98
N ILE A 26 -10.36 -3.80 2.56
CA ILE A 26 -9.36 -3.65 3.61
C ILE A 26 -10.03 -3.18 4.90
N HIS A 27 -9.89 -3.98 5.94
CA HIS A 27 -10.22 -3.62 7.30
C HIS A 27 -8.95 -3.16 8.02
N ALA A 28 -8.94 -1.93 8.52
CA ALA A 28 -7.84 -1.33 9.26
C ALA A 28 -8.23 -1.11 10.72
N SER A 29 -7.45 -1.62 11.66
CA SER A 29 -7.71 -1.48 13.10
C SER A 29 -6.49 -1.06 13.91
N ARG A 30 -6.69 -0.10 14.82
CA ARG A 30 -5.71 0.30 15.84
C ARG A 30 -6.22 -0.11 17.22
N SER A 31 -5.39 -0.81 17.99
CA SER A 31 -5.72 -1.10 19.39
C SER A 31 -5.94 0.22 20.16
N GLY A 32 -7.10 0.36 20.79
CA GLY A 32 -7.50 1.59 21.51
C GLY A 32 -7.74 2.81 20.61
N GLY A 33 -7.88 2.62 19.29
CA GLY A 33 -8.05 3.70 18.32
C GLY A 33 -9.15 3.45 17.29
N VAL A 34 -9.08 4.16 16.18
CA VAL A 34 -10.09 4.11 15.11
C VAL A 34 -9.97 2.80 14.33
N THR A 35 -11.13 2.24 14.00
CA THR A 35 -11.29 1.14 13.04
C THR A 35 -11.98 1.69 11.79
N ARG A 36 -11.52 1.29 10.60
CA ARG A 36 -12.06 1.79 9.33
C ARG A 36 -12.02 0.72 8.26
N ASP A 37 -13.11 0.63 7.50
CA ASP A 37 -13.25 -0.24 6.34
C ASP A 37 -13.08 0.53 5.04
N PHE A 38 -12.38 -0.07 4.09
CA PHE A 38 -12.16 0.45 2.75
C PHE A 38 -12.56 -0.62 1.75
N ALA A 39 -13.67 -0.38 1.03
CA ALA A 39 -14.13 -1.30 0.01
C ALA A 39 -13.39 -1.08 -1.32
N ASN A 40 -13.15 -2.16 -2.06
CA ASN A 40 -12.60 -2.13 -3.42
C ASN A 40 -11.27 -1.38 -3.56
N VAL A 41 -10.37 -1.52 -2.58
CA VAL A 41 -9.01 -0.99 -2.69
C VAL A 41 -8.31 -1.68 -3.84
N LEU A 42 -7.71 -0.88 -4.73
CA LEU A 42 -7.06 -1.35 -5.93
C LEU A 42 -5.58 -1.70 -5.69
N PHE A 43 -5.15 -2.81 -6.28
CA PHE A 43 -3.79 -3.32 -6.27
C PHE A 43 -3.34 -3.62 -7.70
N LEU A 44 -2.13 -3.19 -8.05
CA LEU A 44 -1.47 -3.53 -9.30
C LEU A 44 -0.49 -4.67 -9.06
N GLU A 45 -0.73 -5.80 -9.71
CA GLU A 45 0.22 -6.90 -9.86
C GLU A 45 0.92 -6.72 -11.21
N SER A 46 2.24 -6.59 -11.22
CA SER A 46 3.03 -6.44 -12.44
C SER A 46 4.45 -6.96 -12.23
N GLY A 47 4.88 -7.86 -13.11
CA GLY A 47 6.15 -8.58 -12.97
C GLY A 47 6.25 -9.30 -11.61
N PRO A 48 7.34 -9.15 -10.84
CA PRO A 48 7.50 -9.86 -9.58
C PRO A 48 6.81 -9.18 -8.38
N ARG A 49 5.93 -8.18 -8.60
CA ARG A 49 5.48 -7.26 -7.55
C ARG A 49 3.98 -7.07 -7.52
N ALA A 50 3.42 -6.91 -6.32
CA ALA A 50 2.10 -6.33 -6.08
C ALA A 50 2.26 -5.02 -5.31
N SER A 51 1.51 -3.99 -5.68
CA SER A 51 1.53 -2.69 -5.00
C SER A 51 0.13 -2.09 -4.93
N ILE A 52 -0.12 -1.24 -3.95
CA ILE A 52 -1.36 -0.47 -3.91
C ILE A 52 -1.38 0.48 -5.13
N TYR A 53 -2.47 0.43 -5.90
CA TYR A 53 -2.59 1.24 -7.10
C TYR A 53 -2.58 2.74 -6.74
N GLY A 54 -1.78 3.52 -7.45
CA GLY A 54 -1.50 4.93 -7.11
C GLY A 54 -0.34 5.16 -6.12
N ILE A 55 0.36 4.09 -5.69
CA ILE A 55 1.62 4.19 -4.90
C ILE A 55 2.84 3.73 -5.74
N ALA A 56 2.69 3.52 -7.05
CA ALA A 56 3.80 3.07 -7.91
C ALA A 56 4.49 4.21 -8.69
N VAL A 57 3.95 5.45 -8.66
CA VAL A 57 4.45 6.56 -9.49
C VAL A 57 4.82 7.76 -8.62
N ALA A 58 6.02 8.29 -8.84
CA ALA A 58 6.66 9.39 -8.09
C ALA A 58 5.89 10.71 -8.08
N ASP A 59 5.00 10.89 -9.03
CA ASP A 59 4.32 12.14 -9.25
C ASP A 59 2.99 12.12 -8.49
N GLU A 60 2.99 12.65 -7.27
CA GLU A 60 1.77 12.83 -6.46
C GLU A 60 0.69 13.61 -7.23
N SER A 61 1.10 14.47 -8.18
CA SER A 61 0.19 15.18 -9.09
C SER A 61 -0.51 14.25 -10.08
N ARG A 62 0.13 13.17 -10.55
CA ARG A 62 -0.51 12.15 -11.40
C ARG A 62 -1.36 11.17 -10.60
N ASN A 63 -0.99 10.87 -9.35
CA ASN A 63 -1.82 10.05 -8.45
C ASN A 63 -3.09 10.81 -7.99
N MET A 64 -3.08 12.14 -7.96
CA MET A 64 -4.26 12.99 -7.72
C MET A 64 -5.05 13.35 -8.99
N HIS A 65 -4.48 13.16 -10.18
CA HIS A 65 -5.08 13.55 -11.46
C HIS A 65 -5.31 12.41 -12.43
N ALA A 66 -5.19 11.15 -12.02
CA ALA A 66 -5.79 10.06 -12.77
C ALA A 66 -7.30 10.09 -12.47
N PRO A 67 -8.17 10.57 -13.39
CA PRO A 67 -9.62 10.47 -13.21
C PRO A 67 -10.11 9.02 -13.00
N GLU A 68 -9.25 8.05 -13.28
CA GLU A 68 -9.46 6.61 -13.05
C GLU A 68 -9.24 6.17 -11.60
N LEU A 69 -8.45 6.91 -10.81
CA LEU A 69 -8.36 6.71 -9.37
C LEU A 69 -9.58 7.36 -8.72
N GLY A 70 -10.64 6.57 -8.53
CA GLY A 70 -11.82 7.04 -7.82
C GLY A 70 -11.45 7.65 -6.46
N THR A 71 -12.22 8.66 -6.01
CA THR A 71 -12.05 9.34 -4.71
C THR A 71 -11.76 8.38 -3.53
N PRO A 72 -12.37 7.17 -3.43
CA PRO A 72 -12.05 6.23 -2.36
C PRO A 72 -10.60 5.74 -2.33
N GLN A 73 -9.96 5.51 -3.48
CA GLN A 73 -8.58 5.01 -3.54
C GLN A 73 -7.59 6.07 -3.04
N VAL A 74 -7.80 7.33 -3.44
CA VAL A 74 -6.98 8.46 -2.97
C VAL A 74 -7.13 8.63 -1.45
N GLN A 75 -8.35 8.54 -0.92
CA GLN A 75 -8.59 8.61 0.52
C GLN A 75 -7.91 7.47 1.29
N PHE A 76 -7.88 6.26 0.71
CA PHE A 76 -7.18 5.12 1.30
C PHE A 76 -5.67 5.36 1.37
N VAL A 77 -5.06 5.81 0.28
CA VAL A 77 -3.62 6.12 0.25
C VAL A 77 -3.27 7.22 1.27
N GLN A 78 -4.08 8.28 1.34
CA GLN A 78 -3.90 9.34 2.34
C GLN A 78 -4.01 8.82 3.77
N PHE A 79 -4.98 7.93 4.03
CA PHE A 79 -5.13 7.29 5.32
C PHE A 79 -3.89 6.49 5.73
N LEU A 80 -3.31 5.68 4.82
CA LEU A 80 -2.09 4.93 5.12
C LEU A 80 -0.92 5.84 5.46
N ARG A 81 -0.74 6.93 4.71
CA ARG A 81 0.32 7.91 4.95
C ARG A 81 0.18 8.59 6.31
N LEU A 82 -1.05 8.95 6.69
CA LEU A 82 -1.34 9.53 8.01
C LEU A 82 -1.06 8.53 9.14
N GLU A 83 -1.49 7.28 8.99
CA GLU A 83 -1.23 6.23 9.99
C GLU A 83 0.27 5.91 10.11
N THR A 84 1.00 5.88 8.99
CA THR A 84 2.46 5.74 8.98
C THR A 84 3.13 6.93 9.69
N ALA A 85 2.68 8.16 9.45
CA ALA A 85 3.21 9.35 10.13
C ALA A 85 2.94 9.32 11.64
N LEU A 86 1.76 8.84 12.06
CA LEU A 86 1.43 8.64 13.48
C LEU A 86 2.33 7.57 14.12
N ASP A 87 2.52 6.42 13.47
CA ASP A 87 3.42 5.37 13.97
C ASP A 87 4.87 5.90 14.08
N LEU A 88 5.34 6.69 13.12
CA LEU A 88 6.65 7.35 13.19
C LEU A 88 6.76 8.37 14.33
N ALA A 89 5.71 9.14 14.59
CA ALA A 89 5.68 10.10 15.69
C ALA A 89 5.74 9.39 17.05
N LEU A 90 5.02 8.27 17.20
CA LEU A 90 5.03 7.45 18.41
C LEU A 90 6.39 6.77 18.65
N LEU A 91 7.06 6.31 17.59
CA LEU A 91 8.41 5.73 17.68
C LEU A 91 9.48 6.77 18.02
N GLY A 92 9.24 8.05 17.71
CA GLY A 92 10.16 9.13 18.02
C GLY A 92 11.57 8.86 17.47
N PRO A 93 12.63 8.97 18.29
CA PRO A 93 14.01 8.69 17.86
C PRO A 93 14.24 7.24 17.39
N LEU A 94 13.46 6.26 17.88
CA LEU A 94 13.67 4.85 17.58
C LEU A 94 13.33 4.47 16.13
N LYS A 95 12.61 5.33 15.40
CA LYS A 95 12.29 5.11 13.98
C LYS A 95 13.53 4.88 13.11
N ALA A 96 14.68 5.44 13.48
CA ALA A 96 15.94 5.29 12.76
C ALA A 96 16.46 3.84 12.76
N LEU A 97 16.02 3.01 13.71
CA LEU A 97 16.37 1.59 13.78
C LEU A 97 15.58 0.74 12.77
N PHE A 98 14.49 1.28 12.21
CA PHE A 98 13.56 0.55 11.34
C PHE A 98 13.55 1.14 9.94
N GLY A 99 14.28 0.52 9.00
CA GLY A 99 14.40 0.98 7.62
C GLY A 99 13.07 1.02 6.84
N SER A 100 12.08 0.21 7.25
CA SER A 100 10.73 0.15 6.65
C SER A 100 9.71 1.10 7.28
N SER A 101 10.09 1.81 8.35
CA SER A 101 9.17 2.65 9.12
C SER A 101 8.43 3.70 8.28
N ARG A 102 9.04 4.18 7.19
CA ARG A 102 8.51 5.21 6.28
C ARG A 102 7.41 4.75 5.34
N TYR A 103 7.21 3.44 5.23
CA TYR A 103 6.21 2.82 4.36
C TYR A 103 5.52 1.64 5.06
N SER A 104 5.50 1.67 6.39
CA SER A 104 5.13 0.52 7.21
C SER A 104 3.67 0.12 7.05
N CYS A 105 2.74 1.07 6.89
CA CYS A 105 1.33 0.74 6.66
C CYS A 105 1.11 0.21 5.24
N GLU A 106 1.74 0.82 4.24
CA GLU A 106 1.69 0.38 2.84
C GLU A 106 2.20 -1.05 2.69
N LEU A 107 3.32 -1.38 3.35
CA LEU A 107 3.86 -2.73 3.39
C LEU A 107 2.86 -3.71 4.04
N ARG A 108 2.35 -3.38 5.24
CA ARG A 108 1.42 -4.27 5.96
C ARG A 108 0.11 -4.52 5.21
N VAL A 109 -0.45 -3.51 4.57
CA VAL A 109 -1.65 -3.67 3.71
C VAL A 109 -1.34 -4.58 2.53
N THR A 110 -0.22 -4.34 1.85
CA THR A 110 0.18 -5.14 0.68
C THR A 110 0.43 -6.59 1.09
N THR A 111 1.08 -6.82 2.24
CA THR A 111 1.25 -8.18 2.82
C THR A 111 -0.10 -8.83 3.15
N ALA A 112 -1.06 -8.10 3.73
CA ALA A 112 -2.40 -8.64 4.01
C ALA A 112 -3.12 -9.05 2.72
N TYR A 113 -3.03 -8.23 1.67
CA TYR A 113 -3.54 -8.55 0.33
C TYR A 113 -2.87 -9.79 -0.28
N LEU A 114 -1.54 -9.85 -0.26
CA LEU A 114 -0.77 -10.98 -0.79
C LEU A 114 -1.09 -12.28 -0.04
N THR A 115 -1.27 -12.21 1.27
CA THR A 115 -1.68 -13.33 2.12
C THR A 115 -3.05 -13.86 1.73
N LEU A 116 -4.04 -12.96 1.56
CA LEU A 116 -5.37 -13.31 1.07
C LEU A 116 -5.30 -14.02 -0.29
N ARG A 117 -4.47 -13.50 -1.20
CA ARG A 117 -4.28 -14.05 -2.54
C ARG A 117 -3.47 -15.35 -2.56
N LYS A 118 -2.81 -15.72 -1.46
CA LYS A 118 -1.76 -16.76 -1.41
C LYS A 118 -0.72 -16.55 -2.52
N SER A 119 -0.39 -15.29 -2.79
CA SER A 119 0.50 -14.88 -3.88
C SER A 119 1.96 -14.94 -3.42
N THR A 120 2.86 -15.29 -4.35
CA THR A 120 4.31 -15.29 -4.15
C THR A 120 4.98 -14.00 -4.63
N LEU A 121 4.19 -13.00 -5.03
CA LEU A 121 4.72 -11.71 -5.46
C LEU A 121 5.33 -10.95 -4.28
N GLN A 122 6.30 -10.10 -4.57
CA GLN A 122 6.90 -9.21 -3.58
C GLN A 122 6.05 -7.95 -3.39
N ALA A 123 6.17 -7.30 -2.23
CA ALA A 123 5.48 -6.04 -1.97
C ALA A 123 6.23 -4.86 -2.61
N GLY A 124 5.54 -4.11 -3.47
CA GLY A 124 5.98 -2.83 -4.01
C GLY A 124 5.49 -1.68 -3.15
N VAL A 125 6.41 -0.89 -2.61
CA VAL A 125 6.14 0.22 -1.69
C VAL A 125 6.82 1.49 -2.17
N GLY A 126 6.03 2.49 -2.54
CA GLY A 126 6.49 3.82 -2.93
C GLY A 126 6.53 4.77 -1.73
N PHE A 127 7.64 5.46 -1.53
CA PHE A 127 7.82 6.41 -0.42
C PHE A 127 8.83 7.51 -0.76
N HIS A 128 8.76 8.63 -0.04
CA HIS A 128 9.79 9.66 -0.10
C HIS A 128 10.96 9.32 0.82
N ASP A 129 12.17 9.30 0.26
CA ASP A 129 13.39 9.07 1.01
C ASP A 129 13.80 10.31 1.85
N ALA A 130 14.99 10.27 2.46
CA ALA A 130 15.45 11.34 3.35
C ALA A 130 15.74 12.66 2.63
N THR A 131 15.93 12.58 1.31
CA THR A 131 16.18 13.71 0.42
C THR A 131 14.91 14.27 -0.20
N GLY A 132 13.75 13.64 0.07
CA GLY A 132 12.47 13.98 -0.52
C GLY A 132 12.24 13.33 -1.89
N VAL A 133 13.17 12.50 -2.38
CA VAL A 133 13.03 11.79 -3.66
C VAL A 133 12.11 10.61 -3.48
N TYR A 134 11.12 10.49 -4.37
CA TYR A 134 10.23 9.34 -4.37
C TYR A 134 10.95 8.10 -4.88
N THR A 135 10.91 7.04 -4.09
CA THR A 135 11.53 5.75 -4.38
C THR A 135 10.47 4.66 -4.32
N LEU A 136 10.44 3.81 -5.36
CA LEU A 136 9.68 2.56 -5.33
C LEU A 136 10.63 1.42 -4.95
N LYS A 137 10.39 0.82 -3.79
CA LYS A 137 11.16 -0.32 -3.30
C LYS A 137 10.36 -1.61 -3.41
N THR A 138 11.07 -2.70 -3.67
CA THR A 138 10.52 -4.06 -3.59
C THR A 138 11.02 -4.70 -2.33
N VAL A 139 10.10 -5.28 -1.58
CA VAL A 139 10.36 -5.84 -0.27
C VAL A 139 9.72 -7.22 -0.23
N ASP A 140 10.44 -8.20 0.33
CA ASP A 140 9.81 -9.47 0.66
C ASP A 140 8.73 -9.20 1.73
N PRO A 141 7.46 -9.55 1.47
CA PRO A 141 6.36 -9.27 2.38
C PRO A 141 6.49 -9.97 3.74
N PHE A 142 7.41 -10.94 3.88
CA PHE A 142 7.67 -11.72 5.09
C PHE A 142 9.06 -11.49 5.69
N GLU A 143 9.93 -10.68 5.06
CA GLU A 143 11.15 -10.20 5.71
C GLU A 143 10.83 -8.96 6.54
N CYS A 144 10.68 -9.14 7.85
CA CYS A 144 10.70 -8.08 8.86
C CYS A 144 11.71 -8.43 9.94
#